data_AF-A0A2W4M277-F1
#
_entry.id   AF-A0A2W4M277-F1
#
_cell.length_a   1.000
_cell.length_b   1.000
_cell.length_c   1.000
_cell.angle_alpha   90.00
_cell.angle_beta   90.00
_cell.angle_gamma   90.00
#
_symmetry.space_group_name_H-M   'P 1'
#
loop_
_entity.id
_entity.type
_entity.pdbx_description
1 polymer ?
#
loop_
_entity_poly.entity_id
_entity_poly.type
_entity_poly.pdbx_seq_one_letter_code
_entity_poly.pdbx_strand_id
1 'polypeptide(L)' 'RREGYGAGYRYAHDYDEGFVPGEPSLPDRLVGRRFYEPPNQGLEIQIRERLERLRRRE' A
#
# COMPACT_ATOMS: atom_id res chain seq x y z
N ARG A 1 -11.66 5.08 -29.71
CA ARG A 1 -11.75 5.64 -28.33
C ARG A 1 -10.55 5.08 -27.58
N ARG A 2 -9.61 5.91 -27.09
CA ARG A 2 -8.49 5.44 -26.26
C ARG A 2 -8.97 5.55 -24.82
N GLU A 3 -9.28 4.42 -24.19
CA GLU A 3 -10.05 4.38 -22.93
C GLU A 3 -9.23 4.69 -21.67
N GLY A 4 -8.01 5.23 -21.81
CA GLY A 4 -7.25 5.79 -20.68
C GLY A 4 -6.84 4.81 -19.57
N TYR A 5 -7.16 3.51 -19.68
CA TYR A 5 -6.83 2.53 -18.66
C TYR A 5 -5.32 2.49 -18.38
N GLY A 6 -4.97 2.54 -17.10
CA GLY A 6 -3.58 2.55 -16.64
C GLY A 6 -2.87 3.90 -16.77
N ALA A 7 -3.51 4.94 -17.33
CA ALA A 7 -2.93 6.28 -17.32
C ALA A 7 -2.79 6.78 -15.88
N GLY A 8 -1.58 7.22 -15.52
CA GLY A 8 -1.26 7.67 -14.17
C GLY A 8 -0.87 6.56 -13.18
N TYR A 9 -0.85 5.28 -13.59
CA TYR A 9 -0.38 4.20 -12.73
C TYR A 9 1.09 4.39 -12.33
N ARG A 10 1.36 4.40 -11.03
CA ARG A 10 2.72 4.51 -10.47
C ARG A 10 3.30 3.14 -10.18
N TYR A 11 4.41 2.82 -10.87
CA TYR A 11 5.07 1.53 -10.72
C TYR A 11 5.94 1.50 -9.46
N ALA A 12 5.60 0.66 -8.49
CA ALA A 12 6.20 0.68 -7.16
C ALA A 12 7.72 0.46 -7.13
N HIS A 13 8.27 -0.30 -8.07
CA HIS A 13 9.71 -0.58 -8.13
C HIS A 13 10.57 0.63 -8.53
N ASP A 14 9.95 1.70 -9.03
CA ASP A 14 10.64 2.96 -9.31
C ASP A 14 10.75 3.87 -8.07
N TYR A 15 10.16 3.47 -6.93
CA TYR A 15 10.13 4.25 -5.68
C TYR A 15 10.94 3.59 -4.56
N ASP A 16 11.42 4.41 -3.63
CA ASP A 16 12.18 3.96 -2.47
C ASP A 16 11.42 2.94 -1.61
N GLU A 17 12.11 1.84 -1.27
CA GLU A 17 11.58 0.64 -0.59
C GLU A 17 10.51 -0.12 -1.39
N GLY A 18 10.34 0.16 -2.68
CA GLY A 18 9.33 -0.47 -3.51
C GLY A 18 7.91 -0.07 -3.12
N PHE A 19 7.71 1.17 -2.65
CA PHE A 19 6.44 1.66 -2.12
C PHE A 19 6.08 3.02 -2.69
N VAL A 20 4.84 3.17 -3.15
CA VAL A 20 4.28 4.41 -3.68
C VAL A 20 3.45 5.10 -2.58
N PRO A 21 3.91 6.20 -1.98
CA PRO A 21 3.15 6.89 -0.95
C PRO A 21 1.89 7.55 -1.50
N GLY A 22 0.80 7.49 -0.73
CA GLY A 22 -0.47 8.17 -1.03
C GLY A 22 -1.28 7.57 -2.17
N GLU A 23 -0.87 6.43 -2.74
CA GLU A 23 -1.58 5.77 -3.84
C GLU A 23 -2.56 4.71 -3.32
N PRO A 24 -3.88 4.95 -3.33
CA PRO A 24 -4.83 3.94 -2.89
C PRO A 24 -4.85 2.76 -3.86
N SER A 25 -4.51 1.57 -3.37
CA SER A 25 -4.65 0.32 -4.13
C SER A 25 -6.06 -0.27 -4.08
N LEU A 26 -6.93 0.28 -3.23
CA LEU A 26 -8.32 -0.13 -3.09
C LEU A 26 -9.25 0.84 -3.85
N PRO A 27 -10.40 0.39 -4.33
CA PRO A 27 -11.42 1.28 -4.89
C PRO A 27 -11.88 2.34 -3.89
N ASP A 28 -12.33 3.49 -4.37
CA ASP A 28 -12.75 4.64 -3.56
C ASP A 28 -13.69 4.28 -2.40
N ARG A 29 -14.66 3.39 -2.64
CA ARG A 29 -15.63 2.92 -1.63
C ARG A 29 -15.00 2.16 -0.44
N LEU A 30 -13.74 1.77 -0.55
CA LEU A 30 -12.98 1.02 0.45
C LEU A 30 -11.76 1.79 0.98
N VAL A 31 -11.60 3.07 0.61
CA VAL A 31 -10.50 3.89 1.11
C VAL A 31 -10.52 3.93 2.65
N GLY A 32 -9.35 3.74 3.25
CA GLY A 32 -9.18 3.67 4.70
C GLY A 32 -9.57 2.33 5.34
N ARG A 33 -10.16 1.39 4.60
CA ARG A 33 -10.50 0.06 5.15
C ARG A 33 -9.23 -0.77 5.34
N ARG A 34 -9.10 -1.37 6.53
CA ARG A 34 -8.03 -2.31 6.88
C ARG A 34 -8.60 -3.71 7.00
N PHE A 35 -8.02 -4.66 6.28
CA PHE A 35 -8.43 -6.08 6.30
C PHE A 35 -7.44 -6.97 7.06
N TYR A 36 -6.24 -6.47 7.32
CA TYR A 36 -5.16 -7.23 7.95
C TYR A 36 -4.50 -6.41 9.05
N GLU A 37 -4.53 -6.97 10.26
CA GLU A 37 -3.88 -6.47 11.46
C GLU A 37 -3.02 -7.61 12.03
N PRO A 38 -1.71 -7.63 11.72
CA PRO A 38 -0.85 -8.73 12.12
C PRO A 38 -0.75 -8.79 13.66
N PRO A 39 -0.94 -9.97 14.28
CA PRO A 39 -0.73 -10.16 15.71
C PRO A 39 0.76 -10.06 16.08
N ASN A 40 1.03 -9.92 17.37
CA ASN A 40 2.37 -9.77 17.91
C ASN A 40 3.09 -11.10 18.11
N GLN A 41 3.25 -11.90 17.05
CA GLN A 41 3.82 -13.24 17.15
C GLN A 41 4.64 -13.63 15.92
N GLY A 42 5.75 -14.33 16.14
CA GLY A 42 6.58 -14.88 15.07
C GLY A 42 6.98 -13.86 14.01
N LEU A 43 6.87 -14.26 12.74
CA LEU A 43 7.22 -13.42 11.59
C LEU A 43 6.31 -12.19 11.45
N GLU A 44 5.08 -12.27 11.95
CA GLU A 44 4.10 -11.18 11.82
C GLU A 44 4.51 -9.93 12.60
N ILE A 45 5.42 -10.06 13.58
CA ILE A 45 6.05 -8.91 14.25
C ILE A 45 6.78 -8.03 13.23
N GLN A 46 7.64 -8.62 12.39
CA GLN A 46 8.40 -7.89 11.37
C GLN A 46 7.49 -7.32 10.28
N ILE A 47 6.44 -8.08 9.91
CA ILE A 47 5.44 -7.62 8.94
C ILE A 47 4.71 -6.39 9.50
N ARG A 48 4.30 -6.43 10.77
CA ARG A 48 3.65 -5.31 11.44
C ARG A 48 4.55 -4.08 11.47
N GLU A 49 5.81 -4.22 11.87
CA GLU A 49 6.78 -3.12 11.91
C GLU A 49 6.97 -2.47 10.53
N ARG A 50 7.07 -3.29 9.47
CA ARG A 50 7.14 -2.79 8.09
C ARG A 50 5.86 -2.05 7.71
N LEU A 51 4.68 -2.63 7.97
CA LEU A 51 3.39 -2.01 7.65
C LEU A 51 3.21 -0.68 8.41
N GLU A 52 3.60 -0.61 9.68
CA GLU A 52 3.57 0.64 10.46
C GLU A 52 4.50 1.70 9.89
N ARG A 53 5.72 1.32 9.45
CA ARG A 53 6.64 2.24 8.77
C ARG A 53 6.05 2.79 7.48
N LEU A 54 5.46 1.93 6.65
CA LEU A 54 4.84 2.33 5.39
C LEU A 54 3.61 3.23 5.61
N ARG A 55 2.75 2.91 6.60
CA ARG A 55 1.58 3.72 6.98
C ARG A 55 1.92 5.10 7.51
N ARG A 56 3.12 5.30 8.08
CA ARG A 56 3.60 6.65 8.48
C ARG A 56 4.08 7.49 7.29
N ARG A 57 4.32 6.86 6.14
CA ARG A 57 4.72 7.52 4.89
C ARG A 57 3.52 7.81 3.98
N GLU A 58 2.38 7.17 4.20
CA GLU A 58 1.09 7.54 3.58
C GLU A 58 0.67 8.95 4.00
#